data_AF-A0A3Q9EB19-F1
#
_entry.id   AF-A0A3Q9EB19-F1
#
_cell.length_a   1.000
_cell.length_b   1.000
_cell.length_c   1.000
_cell.angle_alpha   90.00
_cell.angle_beta   90.00
_cell.angle_gamma   90.00
#
_symmetry.space_group_name_H-M   'P 1'
#
loop_
_entity.id
_entity.type
_entity.pdbx_description
1 polymer ?
#
loop_
_entity_poly.entity_id
_entity_poly.type
_entity_poly.pdbx_seq_one_letter_code
_entity_poly.pdbx_strand_id
1 'polypeptide(L)'
;MTPPNTTPDELLTPALTTPESFDAARTARLVAQLDHEDREIRRAASWAVRFVIVETPALADHCTGQFRRVLRDAEARPVALRTLSVVAEYNPEAVAEVVNGAVKERTITRLVGTNIVAGYRPPEYGSDGTVITDEGDDPGTGAEAVETDAEPEPDTEPEGDTEPDPTPEIPTGRPPENPPAKLPRLDRPLTAYEPITSDTQSGGRLDAVVQFSVDGRDFTGLRRRSQAIAGVDHDAFVRAVNRWRQIDDHDAVTTVVDYGTRPTPWLVTERSVTGSLADRKAPLSAPEARWILCRLADALTYAHATGVLHGGLHPGAVAVVETVEDADAWAYPRVDDWQIDDLFGSANAHAPVPRRYAAPEHLSPDRFGGVDTASDIYGVGAVGYELLTGRPPARENGEIRSASAVAPDVPDALSTTLAKCLRTAKMERYVSAAALKRDLEAAGDA
;
A
#
# COMPACT_ATOMS: atom_id res chain seq x y z
N MET A 1 -6.51 34.09 -8.20
CA MET A 1 -7.56 34.40 -7.22
C MET A 1 -8.69 33.45 -7.44
N THR A 2 -8.82 32.50 -6.53
CA THR A 2 -9.81 31.42 -6.56
C THR A 2 -11.18 32.00 -6.19
N PRO A 3 -12.28 31.64 -6.89
CA PRO A 3 -13.59 32.18 -6.58
C PRO A 3 -14.04 31.73 -5.18
N PRO A 4 -14.65 32.61 -4.37
CA PRO A 4 -14.86 32.39 -2.93
C PRO A 4 -15.94 31.37 -2.54
N ASN A 5 -16.55 30.64 -3.49
CA ASN A 5 -17.72 29.78 -3.24
C ASN A 5 -17.62 28.36 -3.83
N THR A 6 -16.45 27.91 -4.30
CA THR A 6 -16.34 26.57 -4.88
C THR A 6 -16.50 25.50 -3.80
N THR A 7 -17.50 24.62 -3.94
CA THR A 7 -17.67 23.45 -3.06
C THR A 7 -17.23 22.15 -3.76
N PRO A 8 -16.91 21.08 -3.02
CA PRO A 8 -16.62 19.77 -3.61
C PRO A 8 -17.70 19.27 -4.59
N ASP A 9 -18.98 19.42 -4.22
CA ASP A 9 -20.12 18.97 -5.03
C ASP A 9 -20.27 19.75 -6.34
N GLU A 10 -19.96 21.05 -6.35
CA GLU A 10 -19.96 21.87 -7.56
C GLU A 10 -18.91 21.41 -8.58
N LEU A 11 -17.81 20.80 -8.11
CA LEU A 11 -16.77 20.23 -8.97
C LEU A 11 -17.13 18.81 -9.43
N LEU A 12 -17.62 17.97 -8.53
CA LEU A 12 -17.85 16.55 -8.77
C LEU A 12 -19.14 16.27 -9.53
N THR A 13 -20.26 16.91 -9.15
CA THR A 13 -21.57 16.59 -9.72
C THR A 13 -21.60 16.71 -11.24
N PRO A 14 -21.09 17.80 -11.86
CA PRO A 14 -21.09 17.90 -13.32
C PRO A 14 -20.12 16.91 -13.97
N ALA A 15 -18.97 16.64 -13.34
CA ALA A 15 -17.98 15.71 -13.88
C ALA A 15 -18.43 14.24 -13.82
N LEU A 16 -19.29 13.91 -12.86
CA LEU A 16 -19.89 12.57 -12.73
C LEU A 16 -21.09 12.37 -13.65
N THR A 17 -21.93 13.39 -13.80
CA THR A 17 -23.23 13.26 -14.48
C THR A 17 -23.19 13.64 -15.96
N THR A 18 -22.33 14.58 -16.35
CA THR A 18 -22.22 15.11 -17.72
C THR A 18 -20.75 15.46 -18.04
N PRO A 19 -19.80 14.50 -17.93
CA PRO A 19 -18.38 14.75 -18.20
C PRO A 19 -18.11 15.31 -19.60
N GLU A 20 -18.90 14.93 -20.61
CA GLU A 20 -18.84 15.40 -21.99
C GLU A 20 -19.18 16.89 -22.14
N SER A 21 -19.80 17.50 -21.12
CA SER A 21 -20.11 18.94 -21.09
C SER A 21 -18.89 19.82 -20.77
N PHE A 22 -17.73 19.21 -20.48
CA PHE A 22 -16.51 19.93 -20.18
C PHE A 22 -15.74 20.27 -21.46
N ASP A 23 -15.42 21.55 -21.61
CA ASP A 23 -14.50 22.05 -22.63
C ASP A 23 -13.12 22.33 -22.03
N ALA A 24 -12.19 22.77 -22.88
CA ALA A 24 -10.82 23.11 -22.46
C ALA A 24 -10.80 24.18 -21.35
N ALA A 25 -11.68 25.17 -21.40
CA ALA A 25 -11.72 26.26 -20.43
C ALA A 25 -12.24 25.80 -19.06
N ARG A 26 -13.29 24.97 -19.06
CA ARG A 26 -13.88 24.40 -17.84
C ARG A 26 -12.95 23.39 -17.18
N THR A 27 -12.29 22.56 -17.98
CA THR A 27 -11.29 21.60 -17.49
C THR A 27 -10.06 22.31 -16.93
N ALA A 28 -9.59 23.39 -17.56
CA ALA A 28 -8.48 24.18 -17.02
C ALA A 28 -8.83 24.85 -15.68
N ARG A 29 -10.07 25.30 -15.49
CA ARG A 29 -10.56 25.80 -14.19
C ARG A 29 -10.59 24.69 -13.14
N LEU A 30 -10.96 23.48 -13.53
CA LEU A 30 -10.97 22.32 -12.65
C LEU A 30 -9.55 21.92 -12.20
N VAL A 31 -8.60 21.86 -13.14
CA VAL A 31 -7.17 21.62 -12.84
C VAL A 31 -6.59 22.74 -11.97
N ALA A 32 -7.10 23.97 -12.08
CA ALA A 32 -6.69 25.06 -11.19
C ALA A 32 -7.01 24.75 -9.72
N GLN A 33 -8.12 24.06 -9.44
CA GLN A 33 -8.55 23.72 -8.08
C GLN A 33 -7.66 22.68 -7.40
N LEU A 34 -6.72 22.05 -8.12
CA LEU A 34 -5.72 21.18 -7.52
C LEU A 34 -4.74 21.94 -6.60
N ASP A 35 -4.64 23.27 -6.73
CA ASP A 35 -3.86 24.14 -5.82
C ASP A 35 -4.70 24.85 -4.74
N HIS A 36 -5.98 24.49 -4.59
CA HIS A 36 -6.87 25.12 -3.62
C HIS A 36 -6.36 24.95 -2.18
N GLU A 37 -6.55 25.92 -1.29
CA GLU A 37 -6.07 25.87 0.11
C GLU A 37 -6.80 24.77 0.92
N ASP A 38 -8.10 24.62 0.68
CA ASP A 38 -8.93 23.53 1.19
C ASP A 38 -8.58 22.18 0.54
N ARG A 39 -8.33 21.18 1.38
CA ARG A 39 -7.97 19.81 0.99
C ARG A 39 -9.12 19.08 0.28
N GLU A 40 -10.37 19.25 0.70
CA GLU A 40 -11.51 18.56 0.10
C GLU A 40 -11.75 19.04 -1.33
N ILE A 41 -11.58 20.34 -1.56
CA ILE A 41 -11.69 20.93 -2.90
C ILE A 41 -10.57 20.41 -3.82
N ARG A 42 -9.33 20.26 -3.32
CA ARG A 42 -8.24 19.63 -4.10
C ARG A 42 -8.57 18.19 -4.51
N ARG A 43 -9.18 17.41 -3.61
CA ARG A 43 -9.59 16.02 -3.90
C ARG A 43 -10.71 15.98 -4.92
N ALA A 44 -11.77 16.75 -4.71
CA ALA A 44 -12.91 16.87 -5.63
C ALA A 44 -12.44 17.27 -7.03
N ALA A 45 -11.52 18.23 -7.13
CA ALA A 45 -10.89 18.61 -8.37
C ALA A 45 -10.11 17.46 -9.03
N SER A 46 -9.30 16.71 -8.29
CA SER A 46 -8.55 15.56 -8.82
C SER A 46 -9.47 14.49 -9.41
N TRP A 47 -10.53 14.13 -8.68
CA TRP A 47 -11.53 13.16 -9.14
C TRP A 47 -12.30 13.66 -10.35
N ALA A 48 -12.75 14.91 -10.32
CA ALA A 48 -13.48 15.51 -11.44
C ALA A 48 -12.61 15.58 -12.71
N VAL A 49 -11.32 15.94 -12.59
CA VAL A 49 -10.38 15.93 -13.72
C VAL A 49 -10.23 14.54 -14.32
N ARG A 50 -10.20 13.50 -13.46
CA ARG A 50 -10.15 12.10 -13.92
C ARG A 50 -11.37 11.77 -14.76
N PHE A 51 -12.59 11.97 -14.26
CA PHE A 51 -13.81 11.63 -15.01
C PHE A 51 -13.88 12.34 -16.36
N VAL A 52 -13.55 13.64 -16.38
CA VAL A 52 -13.55 14.44 -17.60
C VAL A 52 -12.51 13.95 -18.62
N ILE A 53 -11.30 13.58 -18.17
CA ILE A 53 -10.24 13.13 -19.08
C ILE A 53 -10.47 11.69 -19.57
N VAL A 54 -11.07 10.83 -18.75
CA VAL A 54 -11.49 9.49 -19.18
C VAL A 54 -12.50 9.60 -20.33
N GLU A 55 -13.48 10.50 -20.21
CA GLU A 55 -14.50 10.72 -21.23
C GLU A 55 -13.93 11.44 -22.47
N THR A 56 -13.11 12.48 -22.28
CA THR A 56 -12.53 13.28 -23.37
C THR A 56 -11.01 13.44 -23.20
N PRO A 57 -10.20 12.44 -23.61
CA PRO A 57 -8.74 12.45 -23.41
C PRO A 57 -7.99 13.63 -24.02
N ALA A 58 -8.51 14.22 -25.11
CA ALA A 58 -7.92 15.37 -25.78
C ALA A 58 -7.88 16.64 -24.88
N LEU A 59 -8.69 16.71 -23.83
CA LEU A 59 -8.69 17.84 -22.90
C LEU A 59 -7.41 17.90 -22.03
N ALA A 60 -6.68 16.79 -21.92
CA ALA A 60 -5.40 16.74 -21.22
C ALA A 60 -4.37 17.71 -21.82
N ASP A 61 -4.29 17.78 -23.15
CA ASP A 61 -3.34 18.65 -23.89
C ASP A 61 -3.54 20.13 -23.54
N HIS A 62 -4.81 20.52 -23.41
CA HIS A 62 -5.19 21.91 -23.12
C HIS A 62 -4.91 22.34 -21.68
N CYS A 63 -4.70 21.38 -20.78
CA CYS A 63 -4.46 21.63 -19.36
C CYS A 63 -2.98 21.62 -18.98
N THR A 64 -2.08 21.34 -19.92
CA THR A 64 -0.64 21.16 -19.69
C THR A 64 -0.01 22.32 -18.90
N GLY A 65 -0.26 23.57 -19.32
CA GLY A 65 0.28 24.75 -18.64
C GLY A 65 -0.17 24.89 -17.18
N GLN A 66 -1.39 24.46 -16.87
CA GLN A 66 -1.95 24.58 -15.53
C GLN A 66 -1.39 23.50 -14.59
N PHE A 67 -1.27 22.26 -15.05
CA PHE A 67 -0.55 21.22 -14.30
C PHE A 67 0.89 21.63 -13.99
N ARG A 68 1.61 22.23 -14.95
CA ARG A 68 2.97 22.75 -14.70
C ARG A 68 3.02 23.78 -13.57
N ARG A 69 1.98 24.61 -13.44
CA ARG A 69 1.85 25.60 -12.36
C ARG A 69 1.63 24.91 -11.02
N VAL A 70 0.67 23.99 -10.93
CA VAL A 70 0.34 23.27 -9.68
C VAL A 70 1.52 22.42 -9.19
N LEU A 71 2.27 21.78 -10.10
CA LEU A 71 3.45 20.98 -9.75
C LEU A 71 4.58 21.76 -9.08
N ARG A 72 4.64 23.09 -9.25
CA ARG A 72 5.66 23.93 -8.61
C ARG A 72 5.38 24.15 -7.14
N ASP A 73 4.12 24.12 -6.73
CA ASP A 73 3.71 24.20 -5.33
C ASP A 73 4.02 22.88 -4.61
N ALA A 74 4.70 22.94 -3.47
CA ALA A 74 5.08 21.74 -2.71
C ALA A 74 3.88 21.02 -2.08
N GLU A 75 2.82 21.74 -1.70
CA GLU A 75 1.65 21.15 -1.04
C GLU A 75 0.67 20.55 -2.06
N ALA A 76 0.52 21.18 -3.22
CA ALA A 76 -0.36 20.70 -4.29
C ALA A 76 0.29 19.64 -5.21
N ARG A 77 1.63 19.59 -5.26
CA ARG A 77 2.38 18.67 -6.13
C ARG A 77 2.00 17.20 -5.97
N PRO A 78 1.81 16.62 -4.76
CA PRO A 78 1.41 15.22 -4.62
C PRO A 78 0.08 14.92 -5.30
N VAL A 79 -0.93 15.77 -5.10
CA VAL A 79 -2.27 15.60 -5.71
C VAL A 79 -2.17 15.73 -7.23
N ALA A 80 -1.47 16.74 -7.74
CA ALA A 80 -1.30 16.94 -9.17
C ALA A 80 -0.54 15.79 -9.87
N LEU A 81 0.48 15.22 -9.22
CA LEU A 81 1.20 14.06 -9.74
C LEU A 81 0.32 12.80 -9.79
N ARG A 82 -0.56 12.62 -8.79
CA ARG A 82 -1.55 11.53 -8.80
C ARG A 82 -2.56 11.70 -9.92
N THR A 83 -3.13 12.90 -10.08
CA THR A 83 -4.02 13.21 -11.21
C THR A 83 -3.34 12.92 -12.54
N LEU A 84 -2.10 13.39 -12.73
CA LEU A 84 -1.33 13.17 -13.96
C LEU A 84 -1.00 11.69 -14.22
N SER A 85 -0.88 10.85 -13.18
CA SER A 85 -0.65 9.41 -13.39
C SER A 85 -1.84 8.73 -14.06
N VAL A 86 -3.07 9.14 -13.71
CA VAL A 86 -4.28 8.65 -14.36
C VAL A 86 -4.40 9.22 -15.77
N VAL A 87 -4.10 10.52 -15.94
CA VAL A 87 -4.07 11.14 -17.28
C VAL A 87 -3.08 10.43 -18.20
N ALA A 88 -1.94 9.96 -17.69
CA ALA A 88 -0.93 9.27 -18.48
C ALA A 88 -1.42 7.94 -19.09
N GLU A 89 -2.45 7.32 -18.52
CA GLU A 89 -3.09 6.13 -19.09
C GLU A 89 -3.83 6.44 -20.41
N TYR A 90 -4.39 7.64 -20.52
CA TYR A 90 -5.23 8.05 -21.66
C TYR A 90 -4.51 8.98 -22.63
N ASN A 91 -3.54 9.76 -22.15
CA ASN A 91 -2.77 10.70 -22.96
C ASN A 91 -1.33 10.88 -22.42
N PRO A 92 -0.42 9.92 -22.68
CA PRO A 92 0.94 9.93 -22.17
C PRO A 92 1.81 11.06 -22.75
N GLU A 93 1.53 11.50 -23.99
CA GLU A 93 2.28 12.57 -24.66
C GLU A 93 2.05 13.92 -23.98
N ALA A 94 0.80 14.24 -23.62
CA ALA A 94 0.45 15.44 -22.86
C ALA A 94 1.19 15.50 -21.52
N VAL A 95 1.20 14.38 -20.80
CA VAL A 95 1.87 14.26 -19.50
C VAL A 95 3.38 14.42 -19.67
N ALA A 96 4.00 13.77 -20.66
CA ALA A 96 5.42 13.93 -20.94
C ALA A 96 5.78 15.41 -21.20
N GLU A 97 4.91 16.15 -21.90
CA GLU A 97 5.08 17.58 -22.13
C GLU A 97 5.00 18.40 -20.82
N VAL A 98 3.97 18.18 -19.99
CA VAL A 98 3.84 18.79 -18.66
C VAL A 98 5.12 18.61 -17.86
N VAL A 99 5.60 17.38 -17.83
CA VAL A 99 6.72 16.92 -17.03
C VAL A 99 8.05 17.56 -17.47
N ASN A 100 8.31 17.62 -18.77
CA ASN A 100 9.55 18.19 -19.32
C ASN A 100 9.71 19.70 -19.03
N GLY A 101 8.62 20.43 -18.76
CA GLY A 101 8.64 21.89 -18.58
C GLY A 101 8.54 22.41 -17.14
N ALA A 102 8.19 21.58 -16.15
CA ALA A 102 7.82 22.06 -14.80
C ALA A 102 8.84 21.78 -13.69
N VAL A 103 9.57 20.67 -13.78
CA VAL A 103 10.45 20.16 -12.70
C VAL A 103 11.68 19.52 -13.36
N LYS A 104 12.83 19.46 -12.67
CA LYS A 104 14.00 18.72 -13.18
C LYS A 104 13.58 17.29 -13.56
N GLU A 105 13.87 16.88 -14.79
CA GLU A 105 13.51 15.60 -15.43
C GLU A 105 13.68 14.37 -14.51
N ARG A 106 14.77 14.32 -13.73
CA ARG A 106 15.05 13.25 -12.75
C ARG A 106 14.03 13.09 -11.62
N THR A 107 13.32 14.14 -11.23
CA THR A 107 12.33 14.11 -10.15
C THR A 107 11.05 13.44 -10.62
N ILE A 108 10.68 13.61 -11.89
CA ILE A 108 9.39 13.13 -12.40
C ILE A 108 9.47 11.74 -13.04
N THR A 109 10.58 11.34 -13.67
CA THR A 109 10.77 9.91 -14.02
C THR A 109 10.65 9.00 -12.78
N ARG A 110 10.99 9.54 -11.60
CA ARG A 110 10.82 8.92 -10.27
C ARG A 110 9.44 9.14 -9.62
N LEU A 111 8.54 9.93 -10.22
CA LEU A 111 7.20 10.25 -9.67
C LEU A 111 6.03 9.81 -10.58
N VAL A 112 6.22 9.81 -11.91
CA VAL A 112 5.27 9.30 -12.92
C VAL A 112 5.56 7.82 -13.25
N GLY A 113 6.84 7.44 -13.42
CA GLY A 113 7.22 6.02 -13.58
C GLY A 113 6.98 5.17 -12.31
N THR A 114 6.74 5.84 -11.18
CA THR A 114 6.39 5.24 -9.90
C THR A 114 4.91 4.96 -9.71
N ASN A 115 3.96 5.62 -10.37
CA ASN A 115 2.53 5.45 -10.06
C ASN A 115 1.77 4.53 -11.04
N ILE A 116 2.46 3.88 -11.98
CA ILE A 116 1.88 2.86 -12.87
C ILE A 116 1.92 1.47 -12.20
N VAL A 117 1.42 1.38 -10.97
CA VAL A 117 1.11 0.09 -10.33
C VAL A 117 -0.27 0.19 -9.69
N ALA A 118 -1.29 0.07 -10.54
CA ALA A 118 -2.58 -0.50 -10.19
C ALA A 118 -3.29 -0.87 -11.49
N GLY A 119 -3.13 -2.12 -11.93
CA GLY A 119 -3.85 -2.68 -13.07
C GLY A 119 -5.33 -2.93 -12.76
N TYR A 120 -6.07 -1.91 -12.33
CA TYR A 120 -7.53 -2.00 -12.19
C TYR A 120 -8.19 -1.53 -13.48
N ARG A 121 -8.92 -2.46 -14.12
CA ARG A 121 -9.87 -2.14 -15.20
C ARG A 121 -11.25 -2.09 -14.53
N PRO A 122 -11.94 -0.94 -14.49
CA PRO A 122 -13.32 -0.91 -14.00
C PRO A 122 -14.18 -1.86 -14.83
N PRO A 123 -15.21 -2.52 -14.26
CA PRO A 123 -16.24 -3.16 -15.06
C PRO A 123 -16.83 -2.11 -16.02
N GLU A 124 -17.04 -2.49 -17.28
CA GLU A 124 -17.60 -1.60 -18.29
C GLU A 124 -18.95 -1.08 -17.79
N TYR A 125 -19.06 0.25 -17.65
CA TYR A 125 -20.34 0.89 -17.37
C TYR A 125 -21.21 0.78 -18.63
N GLY A 126 -22.33 0.07 -18.52
CA GLY A 126 -23.43 0.26 -19.47
C GLY A 126 -23.91 1.71 -19.39
N SER A 127 -24.32 2.27 -20.53
CA SER A 127 -24.79 3.66 -20.70
C SER A 127 -26.08 4.01 -19.92
N ASP A 128 -26.50 3.13 -19.01
CA ASP A 128 -27.70 3.14 -18.19
C ASP A 128 -27.41 3.01 -16.68
N GLY A 129 -26.13 3.03 -16.27
CA GLY A 129 -25.75 3.19 -14.87
C GLY A 129 -26.04 1.99 -13.97
N THR A 130 -26.19 0.79 -14.54
CA THR A 130 -26.28 -0.46 -13.77
C THR A 130 -25.02 -1.32 -13.94
N VAL A 131 -24.60 -1.95 -12.84
CA VAL A 131 -23.47 -2.89 -12.82
C VAL A 131 -23.87 -4.13 -13.60
N ILE A 132 -23.18 -4.40 -14.71
CA ILE A 132 -23.27 -5.69 -15.40
C ILE A 132 -22.58 -6.71 -14.48
N THR A 133 -23.37 -7.46 -13.73
CA THR A 133 -22.89 -8.72 -13.15
C THR A 133 -22.92 -9.78 -14.25
N ASP A 134 -21.89 -10.61 -14.28
CA ASP A 134 -21.81 -11.77 -15.17
C ASP A 134 -22.92 -12.75 -14.78
N GLU A 135 -24.10 -12.59 -15.38
CA GLU A 135 -25.20 -13.55 -15.32
C GLU A 135 -25.23 -14.37 -16.62
N GLY A 136 -24.71 -15.59 -16.52
CA GLY A 136 -25.04 -16.68 -17.43
C GLY A 136 -26.23 -17.48 -16.92
N ASP A 137 -27.31 -17.43 -17.69
CA ASP A 137 -28.43 -18.37 -17.84
C ASP A 137 -29.65 -18.33 -16.85
N ASP A 138 -30.74 -17.73 -17.35
CA ASP A 138 -32.17 -17.92 -17.01
C ASP A 138 -32.73 -19.20 -17.71
N PRO A 139 -33.99 -19.72 -17.55
CA PRO A 139 -35.13 -19.33 -16.68
C PRO A 139 -35.85 -20.45 -15.91
N GLY A 140 -36.70 -20.05 -14.94
CA GLY A 140 -37.80 -20.91 -14.50
C GLY A 140 -38.68 -20.45 -13.32
N THR A 141 -39.75 -19.71 -13.64
CA THR A 141 -41.10 -19.73 -13.02
C THR A 141 -41.34 -19.26 -11.57
N GLY A 142 -42.21 -18.24 -11.44
CA GLY A 142 -43.44 -18.39 -10.63
C GLY A 142 -43.74 -17.37 -9.52
N ALA A 143 -44.37 -16.25 -9.88
CA ALA A 143 -45.61 -15.68 -9.32
C ALA A 143 -45.78 -15.27 -7.82
N GLU A 144 -46.35 -14.05 -7.67
CA GLU A 144 -47.29 -13.55 -6.62
C GLU A 144 -46.77 -13.33 -5.18
N ALA A 145 -47.22 -12.37 -4.35
CA ALA A 145 -48.01 -11.13 -4.45
C ALA A 145 -47.98 -10.44 -3.05
N VAL A 146 -47.81 -9.12 -3.03
CA VAL A 146 -48.54 -8.06 -2.27
C VAL A 146 -49.06 -8.29 -0.83
N GLU A 147 -48.83 -7.27 0.02
CA GLU A 147 -49.69 -6.64 1.08
C GLU A 147 -48.81 -6.17 2.27
N THR A 148 -48.46 -4.89 2.45
CA THR A 148 -49.18 -3.67 2.94
C THR A 148 -49.53 -3.62 4.43
N ASP A 149 -49.36 -2.40 4.97
CA ASP A 149 -49.92 -1.79 6.19
C ASP A 149 -49.11 -1.91 7.50
N ALA A 150 -49.03 -0.91 8.38
CA ALA A 150 -49.29 0.53 8.39
C ALA A 150 -48.78 1.04 9.76
N GLU A 151 -48.29 2.28 9.84
CA GLU A 151 -47.92 2.95 11.10
C GLU A 151 -49.15 3.28 11.98
N PRO A 152 -48.94 3.63 13.27
CA PRO A 152 -48.97 5.07 13.59
C PRO A 152 -48.04 5.55 14.74
N GLU A 153 -47.46 6.74 14.56
CA GLU A 153 -47.00 7.72 15.58
C GLU A 153 -48.20 8.50 16.18
N PRO A 154 -48.10 9.44 17.17
CA PRO A 154 -46.92 10.01 17.86
C PRO A 154 -47.09 10.16 19.40
N ASP A 155 -46.05 10.64 20.11
CA ASP A 155 -46.24 11.58 21.24
C ASP A 155 -44.94 12.31 21.67
N THR A 156 -44.93 13.63 21.42
CA THR A 156 -44.49 14.79 22.24
C THR A 156 -43.08 14.83 22.89
N GLU A 157 -42.30 15.85 22.50
CA GLU A 157 -41.02 16.32 23.06
C GLU A 157 -41.10 16.85 24.52
N PRO A 158 -39.94 17.07 25.17
CA PRO A 158 -39.44 18.44 25.24
C PRO A 158 -37.94 18.63 25.00
N GLU A 159 -37.62 19.80 24.45
CA GLU A 159 -36.30 20.36 24.16
C GLU A 159 -35.35 20.46 25.37
N GLY A 160 -34.06 20.33 25.07
CA GLY A 160 -33.00 21.07 25.76
C GLY A 160 -31.84 20.21 26.26
N ASP A 161 -30.81 20.04 25.44
CA ASP A 161 -29.42 20.08 25.90
C ASP A 161 -28.49 20.42 24.72
N THR A 162 -27.55 21.32 25.01
CA THR A 162 -26.60 21.93 24.09
C THR A 162 -25.64 20.86 23.52
N GLU A 163 -25.60 20.70 22.20
CA GLU A 163 -24.58 19.86 21.55
C GLU A 163 -23.18 20.40 21.88
N PRO A 164 -22.22 19.54 22.28
CA PRO A 164 -20.84 19.95 22.37
C PRO A 164 -20.29 20.17 20.97
N ASP A 165 -19.57 21.29 20.81
CA ASP A 165 -18.75 21.66 19.65
C ASP A 165 -18.01 20.43 19.07
N PRO A 166 -18.08 20.15 17.75
CA PRO A 166 -17.41 18.98 17.19
C PRO A 166 -15.91 19.08 17.48
N THR A 167 -15.42 18.03 18.14
CA THR A 167 -13.99 17.83 18.38
C THR A 167 -13.29 17.86 17.03
N PRO A 168 -12.15 18.57 16.87
CA PRO A 168 -11.47 18.66 15.59
C PRO A 168 -11.16 17.25 15.08
N GLU A 169 -11.80 16.87 13.97
CA GLU A 169 -11.60 15.56 13.34
C GLU A 169 -10.11 15.38 13.04
N ILE A 170 -9.51 14.41 13.73
CA ILE A 170 -8.17 13.92 13.40
C ILE A 170 -8.26 13.43 11.95
N PRO A 171 -7.39 13.89 11.03
CA PRO A 171 -7.42 13.42 9.66
C PRO A 171 -7.19 11.91 9.63
N THR A 172 -8.25 11.14 9.43
CA THR A 172 -8.16 9.69 9.31
C THR A 172 -7.73 9.42 7.88
N GLY A 173 -6.43 9.20 7.68
CA GLY A 173 -6.03 8.53 6.46
C GLY A 173 -6.76 7.19 6.46
N ARG A 174 -7.65 6.94 5.50
CA ARG A 174 -8.46 5.71 5.55
C ARG A 174 -7.61 4.54 5.04
N PRO A 175 -7.80 3.31 5.50
CA PRO A 175 -7.33 2.16 4.75
C PRO A 175 -7.83 2.22 3.30
N PRO A 176 -7.00 1.94 2.27
CA PRO A 176 -7.52 1.73 0.93
C PRO A 176 -8.48 0.53 0.93
N GLU A 177 -9.62 0.70 0.24
CA GLU A 177 -10.67 -0.31 0.20
C GLU A 177 -10.33 -1.48 -0.74
N ASN A 178 -9.55 -1.23 -1.80
CA ASN A 178 -9.17 -2.24 -2.79
C ASN A 178 -7.66 -2.49 -2.81
N PRO A 179 -7.22 -3.76 -2.81
CA PRO A 179 -5.81 -4.09 -2.94
C PRO A 179 -5.30 -3.85 -4.37
N PRO A 180 -4.02 -3.47 -4.54
CA PRO A 180 -3.42 -3.33 -5.87
C PRO A 180 -3.41 -4.67 -6.66
N ALA A 181 -3.73 -4.60 -7.95
CA ALA A 181 -3.75 -5.73 -8.87
C ALA A 181 -2.37 -6.37 -9.08
N LYS A 182 -2.35 -7.68 -9.32
CA LYS A 182 -1.13 -8.50 -9.40
C LYS A 182 -0.72 -8.82 -10.82
N LEU A 183 0.59 -8.90 -11.03
CA LEU A 183 1.17 -9.30 -12.31
C LEU A 183 1.36 -10.82 -12.38
N PRO A 184 1.03 -11.48 -13.50
CA PRO A 184 1.44 -12.86 -13.74
C PRO A 184 2.96 -12.94 -13.99
N ARG A 185 3.52 -14.15 -13.88
CA ARG A 185 4.93 -14.38 -14.24
C ARG A 185 5.15 -14.16 -15.74
N LEU A 186 6.26 -13.50 -16.08
CA LEU A 186 6.59 -13.15 -17.46
C LEU A 186 7.56 -14.13 -18.15
N ASP A 187 8.27 -14.98 -17.38
CA ASP A 187 9.24 -15.97 -17.86
C ASP A 187 10.35 -15.38 -18.75
N ARG A 188 10.85 -14.18 -18.40
CA ARG A 188 11.87 -13.44 -19.14
C ARG A 188 13.28 -13.65 -18.56
N PRO A 189 14.35 -13.54 -19.36
CA PRO A 189 15.73 -13.57 -18.85
C PRO A 189 16.07 -12.27 -18.09
N LEU A 190 17.12 -12.31 -17.25
CA LEU A 190 17.61 -11.13 -16.51
C LEU A 190 17.87 -9.91 -17.42
N THR A 191 18.32 -10.15 -18.65
CA THR A 191 18.61 -9.10 -19.64
C THR A 191 17.38 -8.30 -20.07
N ALA A 192 16.16 -8.81 -19.81
CA ALA A 192 14.92 -8.06 -20.02
C ALA A 192 14.64 -7.03 -18.90
N TYR A 193 15.45 -7.02 -17.83
CA TYR A 193 15.28 -6.19 -16.65
C TYR A 193 16.49 -5.27 -16.47
N GLU A 194 16.65 -4.35 -17.41
CA GLU A 194 17.71 -3.35 -17.37
C GLU A 194 17.48 -2.35 -16.22
N PRO A 195 18.51 -2.07 -15.40
CA PRO A 195 18.36 -1.21 -14.24
C PRO A 195 18.32 0.25 -14.66
N ILE A 196 17.30 0.98 -14.20
CA ILE A 196 17.17 2.43 -14.38
C ILE A 196 17.83 3.21 -13.23
N THR A 197 18.30 2.50 -12.20
CA THR A 197 19.04 3.05 -11.05
C THR A 197 20.38 2.33 -10.92
N SER A 198 21.36 2.97 -10.27
CA SER A 198 22.60 2.27 -9.90
C SER A 198 22.28 1.15 -8.92
N ASP A 199 22.94 -0.01 -9.09
CA ASP A 199 22.86 -1.09 -8.11
C ASP A 199 23.22 -0.57 -6.72
N THR A 200 22.32 -0.77 -5.77
CA THR A 200 22.56 -0.55 -4.34
C THR A 200 22.93 -1.87 -3.70
N GLN A 201 23.98 -1.85 -2.87
CA GLN A 201 24.42 -3.03 -2.16
C GLN A 201 23.70 -3.13 -0.82
N SER A 202 23.03 -4.25 -0.59
CA SER A 202 22.47 -4.63 0.70
C SER A 202 22.91 -6.06 1.01
N GLY A 203 23.89 -6.21 1.90
CA GLY A 203 24.52 -7.51 2.17
C GLY A 203 25.16 -8.13 0.91
N GLY A 204 24.90 -9.43 0.69
CA GLY A 204 25.37 -10.20 -0.48
C GLY A 204 24.56 -9.97 -1.76
N ARG A 205 23.60 -9.03 -1.76
CA ARG A 205 22.64 -8.77 -2.83
C ARG A 205 22.87 -7.39 -3.47
N LEU A 206 22.54 -7.28 -4.75
CA LEU A 206 22.46 -6.02 -5.49
C LEU A 206 21.01 -5.75 -5.86
N ASP A 207 20.56 -4.56 -5.52
CA ASP A 207 19.18 -4.12 -5.71
C ASP A 207 19.16 -2.95 -6.69
N ALA A 208 18.33 -3.06 -7.72
CA ALA A 208 18.07 -1.99 -8.65
C ALA A 208 16.61 -1.93 -9.04
N VAL A 209 16.13 -0.69 -9.23
CA VAL A 209 14.85 -0.44 -9.88
C VAL A 209 14.98 -0.75 -11.37
N VAL A 210 14.00 -1.46 -11.91
CA VAL A 210 13.88 -1.81 -13.33
C VAL A 210 12.52 -1.37 -13.85
N GLN A 211 12.44 -1.13 -15.16
CA GLN A 211 11.18 -0.88 -15.86
C GLN A 211 11.00 -1.97 -16.93
N PHE A 212 9.79 -2.49 -17.06
CA PHE A 212 9.46 -3.51 -18.04
C PHE A 212 8.01 -3.38 -18.50
N SER A 213 7.71 -3.73 -19.74
CA SER A 213 6.36 -3.61 -20.29
C SER A 213 5.65 -4.96 -20.36
N VAL A 214 4.36 -5.01 -20.05
CA VAL A 214 3.45 -6.15 -20.21
C VAL A 214 2.21 -5.66 -20.95
N ASP A 215 1.88 -6.30 -22.07
CA ASP A 215 0.70 -5.95 -22.90
C ASP A 215 0.59 -4.45 -23.24
N GLY A 216 1.73 -3.81 -23.52
CA GLY A 216 1.81 -2.38 -23.85
C GLY A 216 1.75 -1.43 -22.66
N ARG A 217 1.69 -1.95 -21.42
CA ARG A 217 1.71 -1.17 -20.18
C ARG A 217 3.08 -1.28 -19.52
N ASP A 218 3.62 -0.16 -19.03
CA ASP A 218 4.90 -0.12 -18.34
C ASP A 218 4.74 -0.35 -16.85
N PHE A 219 5.62 -1.17 -16.28
CA PHE A 219 5.66 -1.50 -14.87
C PHE A 219 7.04 -1.22 -14.31
N THR A 220 7.07 -0.85 -13.03
CA THR A 220 8.31 -0.69 -12.27
C THR A 220 8.47 -1.86 -11.30
N GLY A 221 9.64 -2.48 -11.33
CA GLY A 221 9.99 -3.62 -10.47
C GLY A 221 11.24 -3.37 -9.63
N LEU A 222 11.41 -4.20 -8.61
CA LEU A 222 12.63 -4.27 -7.83
C LEU A 222 13.37 -5.53 -8.24
N ARG A 223 14.48 -5.35 -8.95
CA ARG A 223 15.38 -6.43 -9.32
C ARG A 223 16.42 -6.62 -8.22
N ARG A 224 16.50 -7.85 -7.73
CA ARG A 224 17.46 -8.35 -6.75
C ARG A 224 18.32 -9.39 -7.40
N ARG A 225 19.64 -9.31 -7.25
CA ARG A 225 20.57 -10.33 -7.76
C ARG A 225 21.71 -10.61 -6.80
N SER A 226 22.19 -11.85 -6.81
CA SER A 226 23.35 -12.24 -6.01
C SER A 226 24.62 -11.57 -6.55
N GLN A 227 25.45 -11.06 -5.63
CA GLN A 227 26.82 -10.67 -5.94
C GLN A 227 27.73 -11.88 -6.09
N ALA A 228 27.46 -12.94 -5.33
CA ALA A 228 28.24 -14.16 -5.35
C ALA A 228 27.97 -14.93 -6.64
N ILE A 229 29.04 -15.16 -7.41
CA ILE A 229 28.99 -15.95 -8.64
C ILE A 229 29.16 -17.45 -8.32
N ALA A 230 29.80 -17.77 -7.18
CA ALA A 230 30.06 -19.13 -6.73
C ALA A 230 29.64 -19.31 -5.27
N GLY A 231 29.33 -20.55 -4.87
CA GLY A 231 28.92 -20.88 -3.50
C GLY A 231 27.46 -20.56 -3.18
N VAL A 232 26.65 -20.18 -4.18
CA VAL A 232 25.21 -19.99 -4.02
C VAL A 232 24.47 -21.29 -4.30
N ASP A 233 23.65 -21.75 -3.36
CA ASP A 233 22.77 -22.89 -3.57
C ASP A 233 21.58 -22.47 -4.45
N HIS A 234 21.70 -22.73 -5.75
CA HIS A 234 20.69 -22.39 -6.75
C HIS A 234 19.37 -23.14 -6.52
N ASP A 235 19.44 -24.39 -6.06
CA ASP A 235 18.24 -25.17 -5.81
C ASP A 235 17.52 -24.68 -4.55
N ALA A 236 18.26 -24.29 -3.51
CA ALA A 236 17.67 -23.65 -2.34
C ALA A 236 17.01 -22.32 -2.70
N PHE A 237 17.66 -21.50 -3.53
CA PHE A 237 17.09 -20.25 -4.04
C PHE A 237 15.77 -20.50 -4.78
N VAL A 238 15.75 -21.41 -5.76
CA VAL A 238 14.53 -21.75 -6.50
C VAL A 238 13.44 -22.30 -5.59
N ARG A 239 13.79 -23.15 -4.62
CA ARG A 239 12.83 -23.65 -3.61
C ARG A 239 12.24 -22.53 -2.77
N ALA A 240 13.05 -21.56 -2.35
CA ALA A 240 12.57 -20.42 -1.54
C ALA A 240 11.64 -19.51 -2.35
N VAL A 241 12.04 -19.14 -3.58
CA VAL A 241 11.18 -18.34 -4.46
C VAL A 241 9.88 -19.07 -4.76
N ASN A 242 9.90 -20.38 -5.00
CA ASN A 242 8.66 -21.14 -5.23
C ASN A 242 7.77 -21.21 -3.99
N ARG A 243 8.29 -21.24 -2.76
CA ARG A 243 7.47 -21.13 -1.54
C ARG A 243 6.79 -19.77 -1.45
N TRP A 244 7.51 -18.70 -1.77
CA TRP A 244 6.91 -17.37 -1.81
C TRP A 244 5.83 -17.28 -2.89
N ARG A 245 6.08 -17.80 -4.10
CA ARG A 245 5.07 -17.86 -5.17
C ARG A 245 3.84 -18.70 -4.85
N GLN A 246 3.86 -19.54 -3.82
CA GLN A 246 2.67 -20.25 -3.37
C GLN A 246 1.71 -19.34 -2.59
N ILE A 247 2.19 -18.20 -2.12
CA ILE A 247 1.43 -17.29 -1.24
C ILE A 247 1.31 -15.87 -1.80
N ASP A 248 1.94 -15.59 -2.93
CA ASP A 248 2.02 -14.26 -3.53
C ASP A 248 0.74 -13.87 -4.29
N ASP A 249 -0.31 -14.68 -4.19
CA ASP A 249 -1.70 -14.39 -4.58
C ASP A 249 -2.49 -13.69 -3.45
N HIS A 250 -1.96 -13.62 -2.23
CA HIS A 250 -2.51 -12.78 -1.14
C HIS A 250 -2.11 -11.31 -1.19
N ASP A 251 -3.07 -10.39 -1.04
CA ASP A 251 -2.89 -8.94 -1.27
C ASP A 251 -1.78 -8.25 -0.45
N ALA A 252 -1.61 -8.63 0.81
CA ALA A 252 -0.57 -8.13 1.70
C ALA A 252 0.78 -8.87 1.54
N VAL A 253 0.97 -9.62 0.46
CA VAL A 253 2.24 -10.26 0.08
C VAL A 253 2.74 -9.63 -1.22
N THR A 254 4.04 -9.30 -1.27
CA THR A 254 4.67 -8.77 -2.47
C THR A 254 4.72 -9.84 -3.57
N THR A 255 4.29 -9.49 -4.77
CA THR A 255 4.21 -10.40 -5.93
C THR A 255 5.58 -10.66 -6.54
N VAL A 256 5.88 -11.93 -6.83
CA VAL A 256 7.07 -12.32 -7.61
C VAL A 256 6.74 -12.25 -9.10
N VAL A 257 7.33 -11.27 -9.79
CA VAL A 257 7.15 -11.08 -11.23
C VAL A 257 7.98 -12.07 -12.02
N ASP A 258 9.25 -12.24 -11.67
CA ASP A 258 10.11 -13.18 -12.37
C ASP A 258 11.35 -13.55 -11.57
N TYR A 259 12.00 -14.65 -11.94
CA TYR A 259 13.24 -15.08 -11.29
C TYR A 259 14.05 -16.03 -12.19
N GLY A 260 15.33 -16.16 -11.87
CA GLY A 260 16.21 -17.11 -12.52
C GLY A 260 17.53 -17.29 -11.78
N THR A 261 18.36 -18.21 -12.26
CA THR A 261 19.64 -18.57 -11.63
C THR A 261 20.87 -18.15 -12.44
N ARG A 262 20.66 -17.67 -13.67
CA ARG A 262 21.73 -17.26 -14.59
C ARG A 262 21.66 -15.76 -14.90
N PRO A 263 22.80 -15.04 -14.92
CA PRO A 263 24.17 -15.52 -14.66
C PRO A 263 24.46 -15.78 -13.16
N THR A 264 23.70 -15.15 -12.27
CA THR A 264 23.66 -15.45 -10.83
C THR A 264 22.18 -15.49 -10.40
N PRO A 265 21.82 -16.05 -9.24
CA PRO A 265 20.46 -15.99 -8.73
C PRO A 265 19.90 -14.56 -8.71
N TRP A 266 18.71 -14.40 -9.28
CA TRP A 266 18.04 -13.13 -9.42
C TRP A 266 16.53 -13.29 -9.30
N LEU A 267 15.89 -12.23 -8.83
CA LEU A 267 14.46 -12.11 -8.60
C LEU A 267 14.02 -10.70 -9.01
N VAL A 268 12.86 -10.59 -9.62
CA VAL A 268 12.14 -9.33 -9.85
C VAL A 268 10.81 -9.45 -9.15
N THR A 269 10.50 -8.48 -8.30
CA THR A 269 9.18 -8.32 -7.72
C THR A 269 8.52 -7.06 -8.21
N GLU A 270 7.21 -6.97 -8.02
CA GLU A 270 6.55 -5.68 -8.07
C GLU A 270 7.27 -4.71 -7.12
N ARG A 271 7.51 -3.48 -7.57
CA ARG A 271 8.08 -2.46 -6.70
C ARG A 271 6.98 -1.59 -6.16
N SER A 272 6.99 -1.44 -4.86
CA SER A 272 6.23 -0.42 -4.16
C SER A 272 6.95 0.92 -4.28
N VAL A 273 6.18 1.92 -4.72
CA VAL A 273 6.59 3.28 -5.08
C VAL A 273 7.46 3.97 -4.03
N THR A 274 7.15 3.74 -2.76
CA THR A 274 7.61 4.58 -1.65
C THR A 274 8.66 3.94 -0.76
N GLY A 275 9.16 2.75 -1.13
CA GLY A 275 10.18 2.03 -0.38
C GLY A 275 9.56 1.04 0.61
N SER A 276 10.12 0.98 1.81
CA SER A 276 9.70 0.07 2.88
C SER A 276 9.19 0.83 4.11
N LEU A 277 8.61 0.12 5.08
CA LEU A 277 8.27 0.73 6.37
C LEU A 277 9.51 1.28 7.10
N ALA A 278 10.72 0.81 6.80
CA ALA A 278 11.94 1.38 7.37
C ALA A 278 12.25 2.80 6.86
N ASP A 279 11.72 3.18 5.70
CA ASP A 279 11.90 4.52 5.11
C ASP A 279 10.85 5.52 5.60
N ARG A 280 9.82 5.05 6.31
CA ARG A 280 8.72 5.87 6.83
C ARG A 280 9.18 6.59 8.10
N LYS A 281 8.81 7.86 8.21
CA LYS A 281 9.06 8.64 9.42
C LYS A 281 8.09 8.22 10.53
N ALA A 282 8.58 7.43 11.48
CA ALA A 282 7.86 7.09 12.71
C ALA A 282 8.00 8.21 13.78
N PRO A 283 7.10 8.29 14.78
CA PRO A 283 5.94 7.44 14.98
C PRO A 283 4.79 7.73 13.98
N LEU A 284 4.04 6.70 13.63
CA LEU A 284 2.77 6.78 12.90
C LEU A 284 1.60 6.95 13.88
N SER A 285 0.45 7.38 13.35
CA SER A 285 -0.77 7.40 14.16
C SER A 285 -1.16 5.98 14.61
N ALA A 286 -1.74 5.84 15.79
CA ALA A 286 -2.17 4.53 16.29
C ALA A 286 -3.16 3.81 15.35
N PRO A 287 -4.14 4.50 14.73
CA PRO A 287 -5.00 3.89 13.72
C PRO A 287 -4.21 3.35 12.50
N GLU A 288 -3.24 4.11 11.99
CA GLU A 288 -2.42 3.69 10.84
C GLU A 288 -1.57 2.46 11.17
N ALA A 289 -0.87 2.52 12.31
CA ALA A 289 -0.05 1.41 12.76
C ALA A 289 -0.89 0.15 13.00
N ARG A 290 -2.04 0.27 13.67
CA ARG A 290 -2.99 -0.84 13.89
C ARG A 290 -3.41 -1.48 12.57
N TRP A 291 -3.83 -0.67 11.61
CA TRP A 291 -4.25 -1.17 10.31
C TRP A 291 -3.12 -1.89 9.58
N ILE A 292 -1.91 -1.33 9.57
CA ILE A 292 -0.73 -1.99 9.00
C ILE A 292 -0.52 -3.35 9.65
N LEU A 293 -0.55 -3.43 10.99
CA LEU A 293 -0.36 -4.69 11.71
C LEU A 293 -1.44 -5.72 11.40
N CYS A 294 -2.70 -5.31 11.20
CA CYS A 294 -3.76 -6.20 10.75
C CYS A 294 -3.48 -6.78 9.35
N ARG A 295 -2.96 -5.97 8.42
CA ARG A 295 -2.55 -6.45 7.07
C ARG A 295 -1.39 -7.44 7.15
N LEU A 296 -0.38 -7.16 7.99
CA LEU A 296 0.74 -8.08 8.21
C LEU A 296 0.26 -9.41 8.82
N ALA A 297 -0.68 -9.34 9.78
CA ALA A 297 -1.26 -10.53 10.39
C ALA A 297 -2.09 -11.36 9.39
N ASP A 298 -2.76 -10.73 8.43
CA ASP A 298 -3.46 -11.45 7.34
C ASP A 298 -2.47 -12.16 6.42
N ALA A 299 -1.43 -11.47 5.96
CA ALA A 299 -0.37 -12.09 5.13
C ALA A 299 0.24 -13.31 5.83
N LEU A 300 0.56 -13.19 7.13
CA LEU A 300 1.11 -14.31 7.90
C LEU A 300 0.10 -15.42 8.15
N THR A 301 -1.18 -15.10 8.38
CA THR A 301 -2.23 -16.11 8.53
C THR A 301 -2.34 -16.95 7.26
N TYR A 302 -2.34 -16.29 6.10
CA TYR A 302 -2.39 -16.94 4.80
C TYR A 302 -1.16 -17.82 4.54
N ALA A 303 0.03 -17.28 4.80
CA ALA A 303 1.27 -18.03 4.64
C ALA A 303 1.38 -19.23 5.58
N HIS A 304 0.99 -19.07 6.85
CA HIS A 304 1.05 -20.14 7.84
C HIS A 304 0.08 -21.28 7.49
N ALA A 305 -1.07 -20.98 6.88
CA ALA A 305 -2.03 -21.97 6.42
C ALA A 305 -1.47 -22.88 5.30
N THR A 306 -0.50 -22.39 4.52
CA THR A 306 0.19 -23.15 3.47
C THR A 306 1.54 -23.71 3.92
N GLY A 307 1.90 -23.53 5.21
CA GLY A 307 3.15 -24.01 5.79
C GLY A 307 4.37 -23.15 5.46
N VAL A 308 4.16 -21.93 4.94
CA VAL A 308 5.23 -20.96 4.66
C VAL A 308 5.43 -20.07 5.89
N LEU A 309 6.67 -19.98 6.37
CA LEU A 309 7.08 -19.05 7.43
C LEU A 309 7.80 -17.87 6.81
N HIS A 310 7.59 -16.67 7.35
CA HIS A 310 8.45 -15.55 6.99
C HIS A 310 9.82 -15.73 7.66
N GLY A 311 9.83 -16.00 8.97
CA GLY A 311 11.02 -16.31 9.76
C GLY A 311 11.94 -15.12 10.03
N GLY A 312 11.53 -13.92 9.61
CA GLY A 312 12.36 -12.74 9.76
C GLY A 312 11.74 -11.37 9.57
N LEU A 313 10.49 -11.19 9.99
CA LEU A 313 9.74 -9.97 9.71
C LEU A 313 10.35 -8.75 10.42
N HIS A 314 10.58 -7.68 9.67
CA HIS A 314 11.07 -6.38 10.15
C HIS A 314 10.61 -5.23 9.23
N PRO A 315 10.74 -3.95 9.61
CA PRO A 315 10.21 -2.85 8.80
C PRO A 315 10.74 -2.79 7.35
N GLY A 316 12.04 -3.09 7.15
CA GLY A 316 12.63 -3.18 5.82
C GLY A 316 12.11 -4.32 4.93
N ALA A 317 11.51 -5.37 5.50
CA ALA A 317 10.89 -6.49 4.79
C ALA A 317 9.39 -6.25 4.54
N VAL A 318 8.90 -5.03 4.76
CA VAL A 318 7.53 -4.63 4.45
C VAL A 318 7.58 -3.47 3.47
N ALA A 319 7.28 -3.77 2.21
CA ALA A 319 7.19 -2.78 1.16
C ALA A 319 5.90 -1.95 1.31
N VAL A 320 5.94 -0.67 0.96
CA VAL A 320 4.78 0.24 1.07
C VAL A 320 4.33 0.73 -0.30
N VAL A 321 3.07 0.44 -0.66
CA VAL A 321 2.46 0.83 -1.94
C VAL A 321 1.53 2.00 -1.69
N GLU A 322 1.80 3.17 -2.27
CA GLU A 322 0.78 4.24 -2.27
C GLU A 322 -0.37 3.84 -3.19
N THR A 323 -1.59 3.93 -2.69
CA THR A 323 -2.79 3.72 -3.51
C THR A 323 -3.08 5.00 -4.28
N VAL A 324 -3.08 4.89 -5.61
CA VAL A 324 -3.27 6.04 -6.51
C VAL A 324 -4.71 6.57 -6.46
N GLU A 325 -5.66 5.74 -6.06
CA GLU A 325 -7.10 6.03 -6.14
C GLU A 325 -7.63 6.91 -5.00
N ASP A 326 -7.06 6.81 -3.80
CA ASP A 326 -7.49 7.60 -2.64
C ASP A 326 -6.30 8.42 -2.10
N ALA A 327 -6.44 9.74 -2.18
CA ALA A 327 -5.38 10.67 -1.81
C ALA A 327 -5.06 10.67 -0.30
N ASP A 328 -5.96 10.11 0.49
CA ASP A 328 -5.89 10.08 1.95
C ASP A 328 -5.66 8.68 2.45
N ALA A 329 -5.71 7.70 1.56
CA ALA A 329 -5.47 6.34 1.96
C ALA A 329 -4.05 6.15 2.51
N TRP A 330 -3.94 5.39 3.57
CA TRP A 330 -2.63 4.96 4.06
C TRP A 330 -1.95 4.07 3.03
N ALA A 331 -0.62 4.11 2.99
CA ALA A 331 0.15 3.27 2.09
C ALA A 331 -0.06 1.79 2.42
N TYR A 332 -0.42 0.98 1.43
CA TYR A 332 -0.67 -0.46 1.59
C TYR A 332 0.61 -1.22 1.91
N PRO A 333 0.69 -1.90 3.07
CA PRO A 333 1.85 -2.72 3.39
C PRO A 333 1.78 -4.07 2.67
N ARG A 334 2.92 -4.49 2.11
CA ARG A 334 3.12 -5.83 1.55
C ARG A 334 4.37 -6.46 2.15
N VAL A 335 4.23 -7.67 2.65
CA VAL A 335 5.35 -8.45 3.18
C VAL A 335 6.19 -8.96 2.01
N ASP A 336 7.47 -8.61 2.04
CA ASP A 336 8.51 -8.92 1.05
C ASP A 336 9.57 -9.87 1.67
N ASP A 337 10.58 -10.28 0.91
CA ASP A 337 11.78 -10.98 1.40
C ASP A 337 11.52 -12.32 2.14
N TRP A 338 10.59 -13.14 1.63
CA TRP A 338 10.23 -14.45 2.20
C TRP A 338 11.36 -15.49 2.10
N GLN A 339 12.26 -15.50 3.09
CA GLN A 339 13.37 -16.47 3.26
C GLN A 339 14.38 -16.53 2.09
N ILE A 340 14.57 -15.43 1.37
CA ILE A 340 15.45 -15.37 0.20
C ILE A 340 16.79 -14.67 0.46
N ASP A 341 16.89 -13.81 1.47
CA ASP A 341 18.05 -12.90 1.62
C ASP A 341 19.36 -13.63 1.86
N ASP A 342 19.36 -14.65 2.70
CA ASP A 342 20.55 -15.46 2.99
C ASP A 342 21.00 -16.29 1.78
N LEU A 343 20.10 -16.50 0.80
CA LEU A 343 20.35 -17.29 -0.41
C LEU A 343 21.03 -16.48 -1.51
N PHE A 344 21.24 -15.16 -1.33
CA PHE A 344 22.04 -14.34 -2.23
C PHE A 344 23.56 -14.40 -1.95
N GLY A 345 24.02 -15.32 -1.08
CA GLY A 345 25.45 -15.66 -0.98
C GLY A 345 26.24 -14.81 0.01
N SER A 346 25.61 -14.31 1.07
CA SER A 346 26.31 -13.59 2.12
C SER A 346 26.99 -14.56 3.09
N ALA A 347 28.30 -14.77 2.92
CA ALA A 347 29.13 -15.53 3.87
C ALA A 347 29.18 -14.92 5.29
N ASN A 348 28.63 -13.71 5.48
CA ASN A 348 28.59 -12.93 6.73
C ASN A 348 27.18 -12.39 7.05
N ALA A 349 26.10 -12.96 6.50
CA ALA A 349 24.74 -12.48 6.80
C ALA A 349 24.47 -12.59 8.31
N HIS A 350 24.32 -11.43 8.93
CA HIS A 350 24.04 -11.28 10.36
C HIS A 350 22.60 -11.68 10.64
N ALA A 351 22.34 -12.98 10.77
CA ALA A 351 21.02 -13.56 10.99
C ALA A 351 20.00 -13.20 9.87
N PRO A 352 18.96 -14.02 9.65
CA PRO A 352 17.87 -13.67 8.74
C PRO A 352 17.10 -12.40 9.16
N VAL A 353 17.45 -11.80 10.32
CA VAL A 353 16.77 -10.67 10.94
C VAL A 353 17.78 -9.72 11.59
N PRO A 354 17.68 -8.39 11.42
CA PRO A 354 18.48 -7.47 12.18
C PRO A 354 18.28 -7.67 13.69
N ARG A 355 19.38 -7.74 14.46
CA ARG A 355 19.38 -8.09 15.90
C ARG A 355 18.36 -7.34 16.76
N ARG A 356 18.01 -6.10 16.39
CA ARG A 356 17.04 -5.26 17.11
C ARG A 356 15.56 -5.69 16.94
N TYR A 357 15.26 -6.51 15.93
CA TYR A 357 13.94 -7.13 15.72
C TYR A 357 13.95 -8.63 16.00
N ALA A 358 15.12 -9.22 16.25
CA ALA A 358 15.28 -10.65 16.43
C ALA A 358 14.58 -11.14 17.71
N ALA A 359 13.61 -12.05 17.54
CA ALA A 359 13.07 -12.85 18.64
C ALA A 359 14.17 -13.68 19.36
N PRO A 360 14.01 -14.04 20.64
CA PRO A 360 14.99 -14.81 21.41
C PRO A 360 15.50 -16.09 20.71
N GLU A 361 14.62 -16.81 20.02
CA GLU A 361 14.94 -18.03 19.27
C GLU A 361 15.87 -17.81 18.06
N HIS A 362 15.90 -16.61 17.48
CA HIS A 362 16.89 -16.27 16.45
C HIS A 362 18.30 -16.12 17.04
N LEU A 363 18.39 -15.71 18.30
CA LEU A 363 19.66 -15.41 18.98
C LEU A 363 20.19 -16.60 19.79
N SER A 364 19.30 -17.48 20.25
CA SER A 364 19.65 -18.61 21.12
C SER A 364 18.71 -19.80 20.85
N PRO A 365 18.80 -20.42 19.66
CA PRO A 365 17.91 -21.52 19.27
C PRO A 365 18.05 -22.75 20.19
N ASP A 366 19.24 -23.01 20.73
CA ASP A 366 19.47 -24.11 21.70
C ASP A 366 18.65 -23.95 22.99
N ARG A 367 18.24 -22.72 23.32
CA ARG A 367 17.47 -22.40 24.53
C ARG A 367 15.98 -22.25 24.27
N PHE A 368 15.60 -21.68 23.12
CA PHE A 368 14.22 -21.29 22.82
C PHE A 368 13.58 -22.09 21.67
N GLY A 369 14.28 -23.09 21.14
CA GLY A 369 13.90 -23.85 19.96
C GLY A 369 14.18 -23.11 18.65
N GLY A 370 13.94 -23.77 17.51
CA GLY A 370 14.10 -23.19 16.18
C GLY A 370 13.00 -22.19 15.83
N VAL A 371 13.19 -21.40 14.77
CA VAL A 371 12.20 -20.41 14.28
C VAL A 371 10.88 -21.08 13.86
N ASP A 372 9.74 -20.48 14.21
CA ASP A 372 8.39 -20.97 13.88
C ASP A 372 7.37 -19.83 13.72
N THR A 373 6.08 -20.14 13.66
CA THR A 373 5.00 -19.15 13.53
C THR A 373 4.98 -18.14 14.68
N ALA A 374 5.41 -18.52 15.88
CA ALA A 374 5.49 -17.62 17.02
C ALA A 374 6.64 -16.60 16.87
N SER A 375 7.67 -16.92 16.08
CA SER A 375 8.72 -15.98 15.69
C SER A 375 8.19 -14.87 14.78
N ASP A 376 7.29 -15.20 13.86
CA ASP A 376 6.63 -14.22 13.00
C ASP A 376 5.70 -13.29 13.80
N ILE A 377 4.99 -13.83 14.80
CA ILE A 377 4.16 -13.04 15.74
C ILE A 377 5.02 -12.04 16.52
N TYR A 378 6.22 -12.45 16.95
CA TYR A 378 7.18 -11.52 17.57
C TYR A 378 7.60 -10.42 16.59
N GLY A 379 7.87 -10.79 15.33
CA GLY A 379 8.22 -9.85 14.26
C GLY A 379 7.15 -8.77 14.05
N VAL A 380 5.86 -9.15 14.00
CA VAL A 380 4.74 -8.20 13.92
C VAL A 380 4.75 -7.26 15.13
N GLY A 381 4.93 -7.81 16.34
CA GLY A 381 5.06 -7.00 17.56
C GLY A 381 6.21 -6.01 17.52
N ALA A 382 7.38 -6.42 17.00
CA ALA A 382 8.56 -5.57 16.90
C ALA A 382 8.39 -4.46 15.86
N VAL A 383 7.77 -4.76 14.72
CA VAL A 383 7.38 -3.75 13.72
C VAL A 383 6.41 -2.76 14.34
N GLY A 384 5.33 -3.24 14.97
CA GLY A 384 4.31 -2.37 15.59
C GLY A 384 4.87 -1.47 16.68
N TYR A 385 5.79 -1.98 17.49
CA TYR A 385 6.47 -1.21 18.52
C TYR A 385 7.26 -0.03 17.92
N GLU A 386 7.98 -0.25 16.82
CA GLU A 386 8.72 0.84 16.17
C GLU A 386 7.79 1.84 15.48
N LEU A 387 6.77 1.36 14.78
CA LEU A 387 5.79 2.23 14.12
C LEU A 387 5.13 3.18 15.13
N LEU A 388 4.85 2.74 16.35
CA LEU A 388 4.18 3.55 17.37
C LEU A 388 5.11 4.39 18.24
N THR A 389 6.34 3.93 18.48
CA THR A 389 7.26 4.60 19.42
C THR A 389 8.41 5.34 18.75
N GLY A 390 8.58 5.17 17.44
CA GLY A 390 9.70 5.70 16.67
C GLY A 390 11.03 4.97 16.89
N ARG A 391 11.04 3.88 17.67
CA ARG A 391 12.25 3.10 17.96
C ARG A 391 11.96 1.61 18.10
N PRO A 392 12.88 0.72 17.70
CA PRO A 392 12.70 -0.72 17.86
C PRO A 392 12.61 -1.14 19.34
N PRO A 393 12.02 -2.30 19.65
CA PRO A 393 11.98 -2.80 21.02
C PRO A 393 13.40 -3.09 21.52
N ALA A 394 13.73 -2.55 22.70
CA ALA A 394 15.00 -2.78 23.37
C ALA A 394 14.77 -3.54 24.69
N ARG A 395 15.63 -4.53 24.96
CA ARG A 395 15.62 -5.26 26.24
C ARG A 395 16.50 -4.55 27.24
N GLU A 396 15.89 -4.05 28.30
CA GLU A 396 16.56 -3.48 29.47
C GLU A 396 16.29 -4.42 30.66
N ASN A 397 17.35 -4.95 31.28
CA ASN A 397 17.25 -5.93 32.38
C ASN A 397 16.41 -7.17 32.07
N GLY A 398 16.34 -7.57 30.80
CA GLY A 398 15.59 -8.75 30.34
C GLY A 398 14.14 -8.45 29.91
N GLU A 399 13.66 -7.24 30.15
CA GLU A 399 12.28 -6.81 29.85
C GLU A 399 12.25 -5.77 28.72
N ILE A 400 11.12 -5.72 28.01
CA ILE A 400 10.85 -4.70 27.00
C ILE A 400 9.84 -3.75 27.64
N ARG A 401 10.17 -2.44 27.65
CA ARG A 401 9.25 -1.40 28.14
C ARG A 401 7.97 -1.42 27.29
N SER A 402 6.81 -1.12 27.89
CA SER A 402 5.57 -1.05 27.12
C SER A 402 5.59 0.15 26.15
N ALA A 403 4.85 0.04 25.04
CA ALA A 403 4.81 1.10 24.03
C ALA A 403 4.22 2.39 24.61
N SER A 404 3.15 2.30 25.41
CA SER A 404 2.53 3.44 26.10
C SER A 404 3.44 4.11 27.14
N ALA A 405 4.38 3.38 27.76
CA ALA A 405 5.39 3.96 28.65
C ALA A 405 6.53 4.69 27.90
N VAL A 406 6.64 4.49 26.58
CA VAL A 406 7.64 5.12 25.71
C VAL A 406 7.05 6.26 24.89
N ALA A 407 5.80 6.09 24.44
CA ALA A 407 5.01 7.07 23.71
C ALA A 407 3.59 7.12 24.33
N PRO A 408 3.28 8.12 25.17
CA PRO A 408 2.01 8.20 25.90
C PRO A 408 0.74 8.23 25.03
N ASP A 409 0.85 8.67 23.78
CA ASP A 409 -0.26 8.72 22.83
C ASP A 409 -0.66 7.34 22.27
N VAL A 410 0.08 6.29 22.62
CA VAL A 410 -0.23 4.91 22.22
C VAL A 410 -1.33 4.35 23.13
N PRO A 411 -2.48 3.90 22.58
CA PRO A 411 -3.54 3.30 23.37
C PRO A 411 -3.07 2.08 24.15
N ASP A 412 -3.51 1.95 25.41
CA ASP A 412 -3.07 0.86 26.30
C ASP A 412 -3.46 -0.53 25.78
N ALA A 413 -4.59 -0.64 25.08
CA ALA A 413 -5.01 -1.89 24.44
C ALA A 413 -4.01 -2.34 23.36
N LEU A 414 -3.55 -1.40 22.52
CA LEU A 414 -2.54 -1.67 21.50
C LEU A 414 -1.17 -1.96 22.12
N SER A 415 -0.79 -1.18 23.15
CA SER A 415 0.43 -1.40 23.95
C SER A 415 0.46 -2.82 24.57
N THR A 416 -0.68 -3.28 25.11
CA THR A 416 -0.84 -4.61 25.71
C THR A 416 -0.72 -5.72 24.66
N THR A 417 -1.33 -5.52 23.50
CA THR A 417 -1.25 -6.46 22.36
C THR A 417 0.20 -6.63 21.90
N LEU A 418 0.94 -5.53 21.74
CA LEU A 418 2.36 -5.59 21.37
C LEU A 418 3.22 -6.24 22.46
N ALA A 419 2.97 -5.95 23.74
CA ALA A 419 3.68 -6.58 24.85
C ALA A 419 3.50 -8.11 24.86
N LYS A 420 2.33 -8.62 24.49
CA LYS A 420 2.07 -10.05 24.34
C LYS A 420 2.83 -10.67 23.16
N CYS A 421 2.91 -9.99 22.02
CA CYS A 421 3.75 -10.45 20.90
C CYS A 421 5.24 -10.54 21.27
N LEU A 422 5.72 -9.60 22.09
CA LEU A 422 7.13 -9.45 22.45
C LEU A 422 7.58 -10.31 23.65
N ARG A 423 6.72 -11.22 24.13
CA ARG A 423 7.06 -12.14 25.23
C ARG A 423 8.26 -13.03 24.87
N THR A 424 9.10 -13.28 25.87
CA THR A 424 10.31 -14.10 25.71
C THR A 424 9.94 -15.54 25.36
N ALA A 425 9.01 -16.15 26.11
CA ALA A 425 8.55 -17.51 25.84
C ALA A 425 7.50 -17.52 24.71
N LYS A 426 7.70 -18.38 23.71
CA LYS A 426 6.81 -18.51 22.55
C LYS A 426 5.36 -18.83 22.94
N MET A 427 5.18 -19.70 23.93
CA MET A 427 3.87 -20.12 24.43
C MET A 427 3.07 -19.01 25.12
N GLU A 428 3.73 -17.90 25.49
CA GLU A 428 3.07 -16.72 26.08
C GLU A 428 2.64 -15.71 25.02
N ARG A 429 3.03 -15.92 23.74
CA ARG A 429 2.60 -15.10 22.61
C ARG A 429 1.23 -15.59 22.10
N TYR A 430 0.74 -14.94 21.05
CA TYR A 430 -0.47 -15.41 20.37
C TYR A 430 -0.26 -16.80 19.77
N VAL A 431 -1.31 -17.62 19.79
CA VAL A 431 -1.30 -18.96 19.21
C VAL A 431 -1.26 -18.94 17.68
N SER A 432 -1.71 -17.85 17.06
CA SER A 432 -1.70 -17.64 15.61
C SER A 432 -1.76 -16.16 15.24
N ALA A 433 -1.35 -15.84 14.02
CA ALA A 433 -1.49 -14.49 13.46
C ALA A 433 -2.97 -14.03 13.39
N ALA A 434 -3.89 -14.95 13.09
CA ALA A 434 -5.33 -14.67 13.12
C ALA A 434 -5.85 -14.29 14.53
N ALA A 435 -5.29 -14.90 15.59
CA ALA A 435 -5.63 -14.53 16.96
C ALA A 435 -5.07 -13.14 17.33
N LEU A 436 -3.86 -12.83 16.86
CA LEU A 436 -3.29 -11.49 17.00
C LEU A 436 -4.14 -10.44 16.29
N LYS A 437 -4.56 -10.69 15.04
CA LYS A 437 -5.40 -9.76 14.26
C LYS A 437 -6.70 -9.40 15.00
N ARG A 438 -7.41 -10.39 15.55
CA ARG A 438 -8.65 -10.14 16.31
C ARG A 438 -8.44 -9.20 17.49
N ASP A 439 -7.36 -9.36 18.23
CA ASP A 439 -7.02 -8.46 19.35
C ASP A 439 -6.57 -7.07 18.84
N LEU A 440 -5.87 -7.00 17.71
CA LEU A 440 -5.49 -5.71 17.09
C LEU A 440 -6.73 -4.93 16.63
N GLU A 441 -7.73 -5.60 16.05
CA GLU A 441 -8.99 -4.98 15.63
C GLU A 441 -9.77 -4.46 16.84
N ALA A 442 -9.93 -5.28 17.87
CA ALA A 442 -10.62 -4.90 19.11
C ALA A 442 -9.91 -3.77 19.89
N ALA A 443 -8.58 -3.66 19.77
CA ALA A 443 -7.81 -2.57 20.40
C ALA A 443 -8.07 -1.19 19.77
N GLY A 444 -8.91 -1.12 18.73
CA GLY A 444 -9.21 0.10 18.01
C GLY A 444 -10.53 0.79 18.32
N ASP A 445 -11.43 0.12 19.03
CA ASP A 445 -12.81 0.55 19.31
C ASP A 445 -12.97 1.14 20.72
N ALA A 446 -11.86 1.48 21.40
CA ALA A 446 -11.81 1.86 22.82
C ALA A 446 -11.22 3.25 23.06
#